data_AF-A0A9R0RA08-F1
#
_entry.id   AF-A0A9R0RA08-F1
#
_cell.length_a   1.000
_cell.length_b   1.000
_cell.length_c   1.000
_cell.angle_alpha   90.00
_cell.angle_beta   90.00
_cell.angle_gamma   90.00
#
_symmetry.space_group_name_H-M   'P 1'
#
loop_
_entity.id
_entity.type
_entity.pdbx_description
1 polymer ?
#
loop_
_entity_poly.entity_id
_entity_poly.type
_entity_poly.pdbx_seq_one_letter_code
_entity_poly.pdbx_strand_id
1 'polypeptide(L)'
;MALRRRTSGAFDPSRSSSVAHVPCGSPDCPLEACSGRGCASTTVAKNGAVISSVIVVTDTLTFSRSTPTTVDNFRANCMEMGGRTAGRSSGLLDLGRDSHSLPSRAPSSPDTAAFSYCLPTFRADRGFLSIGAPLPGPGRKVSYTPLRSNAALPNSYFVRLAGLSLGTGRPVIPVPAGDALMALRTTFTYLMPETYAALRGQFKEQMAQYPVAPPMGFLDTCYNFTGLRKIDVPPVTLTFDSGASLELGIRQMMYFEDRDYVFSAGCLAFAAPAWAVYPAGVAAVIGTLAQETTEVVYDVHADMVGFVPDRCEQ
;
A
#
# COMPACT_ATOMS: atom_id res chain seq x y z
N MET A 1 -9.30 -36.26 17.01
CA MET A 1 -10.54 -36.03 17.79
C MET A 1 -10.92 -34.57 17.64
N ALA A 2 -12.07 -34.30 16.99
CA ALA A 2 -12.70 -33.02 16.67
C ALA A 2 -11.84 -31.90 16.02
N LEU A 3 -11.85 -31.88 14.68
CA LEU A 3 -11.56 -30.72 13.84
C LEU A 3 -12.57 -29.59 14.15
N ARG A 4 -12.09 -28.44 14.66
CA ARG A 4 -12.75 -27.14 14.46
C ARG A 4 -11.80 -26.21 13.74
N ARG A 5 -11.92 -26.17 12.40
CA ARG A 5 -11.54 -25.02 11.58
C ARG A 5 -12.34 -23.82 12.08
N ARG A 6 -11.70 -22.88 12.80
CA ARG A 6 -12.25 -21.52 12.94
C ARG A 6 -11.99 -20.79 11.64
N THR A 7 -13.02 -20.71 10.81
CA THR A 7 -13.18 -19.65 9.81
C THR A 7 -13.08 -18.30 10.54
N SER A 8 -12.36 -17.33 9.96
CA SER A 8 -12.37 -15.94 10.43
C SER A 8 -13.82 -15.46 10.48
N GLY A 9 -14.27 -14.99 11.65
CA GLY A 9 -15.63 -14.49 11.80
C GLY A 9 -15.80 -13.22 10.98
N ALA A 10 -16.79 -13.19 10.10
CA ALA A 10 -17.30 -11.94 9.58
C ALA A 10 -17.80 -11.08 10.75
N PHE A 11 -17.74 -9.76 10.61
CA PHE A 11 -18.35 -8.86 11.57
C PHE A 11 -19.86 -9.10 11.57
N ASP A 12 -20.44 -9.28 12.76
CA ASP A 12 -21.88 -9.48 12.97
C ASP A 12 -22.43 -8.25 13.70
N PRO A 13 -23.08 -7.31 12.99
CA PRO A 13 -23.65 -6.10 13.57
C PRO A 13 -24.55 -6.38 14.78
N SER A 14 -25.30 -7.48 14.78
CA SER A 14 -26.26 -7.81 15.84
C SER A 14 -25.59 -8.06 17.21
N ARG A 15 -24.27 -8.26 17.22
CA ARG A 15 -23.49 -8.54 18.42
C ARG A 15 -22.78 -7.30 18.99
N SER A 16 -22.92 -6.15 18.35
CA SER A 16 -22.38 -4.88 18.82
C SER A 16 -23.48 -4.03 19.44
N SER A 17 -23.22 -3.47 20.62
CA SER A 17 -24.14 -2.55 21.30
C SER A 17 -24.01 -1.10 20.81
N SER A 18 -22.93 -0.77 20.10
CA SER A 18 -22.63 0.56 19.58
C SER A 18 -22.92 0.70 18.09
N VAL A 19 -23.39 -0.36 17.43
CA VAL A 19 -23.73 -0.30 16.02
C VAL A 19 -24.96 0.57 15.78
N ALA A 20 -24.91 1.38 14.74
CA ALA A 20 -26.06 2.13 14.23
C ALA A 20 -26.16 2.00 12.71
N HIS A 21 -27.39 1.95 12.21
CA HIS A 21 -27.65 1.97 10.77
C HIS A 21 -27.57 3.41 10.25
N VAL A 22 -26.84 3.60 9.16
CA VAL A 22 -26.81 4.90 8.47
C VAL A 22 -28.11 5.06 7.68
N PRO A 23 -28.89 6.14 7.83
CA PRO A 23 -30.11 6.35 7.06
C PRO A 23 -29.83 6.58 5.57
N CYS A 24 -30.71 6.08 4.70
CA CYS A 24 -30.67 6.38 3.27
C CYS A 24 -30.92 7.88 3.03
N GLY A 25 -30.13 8.50 2.15
CA GLY A 25 -30.17 9.93 1.87
C GLY A 25 -29.48 10.83 2.91
N SER A 26 -28.91 10.26 3.97
CA SER A 26 -28.06 11.02 4.90
C SER A 26 -26.71 11.35 4.25
N PRO A 27 -26.01 12.42 4.68
CA PRO A 27 -24.67 12.75 4.18
C PRO A 27 -23.64 11.63 4.36
N ASP A 28 -23.85 10.77 5.36
CA ASP A 28 -22.96 9.65 5.66
C ASP A 28 -23.20 8.43 4.75
N CYS A 29 -24.28 8.43 3.96
CA CYS A 29 -24.63 7.36 3.03
C CYS A 29 -23.99 7.57 1.65
N PRO A 30 -23.00 6.76 1.24
CA PRO A 30 -22.35 6.90 -0.07
C PRO A 30 -23.14 6.28 -1.23
N LEU A 31 -24.30 5.66 -0.97
CA LEU A 31 -25.08 4.93 -1.96
C LEU A 31 -26.13 5.84 -2.60
N GLU A 32 -26.01 6.09 -3.90
CA GLU A 32 -26.98 6.89 -4.65
C GLU A 32 -28.34 6.18 -4.80
N ALA A 33 -28.31 4.85 -4.96
CA ALA A 33 -29.49 4.01 -5.14
C ALA A 33 -29.75 3.14 -3.90
N CYS A 34 -29.93 3.78 -2.74
CA CYS A 34 -30.49 3.11 -1.56
C CYS A 34 -32.01 3.21 -1.55
N SER A 35 -32.68 2.18 -1.01
CA SER A 35 -34.14 2.18 -0.85
C SER A 35 -34.50 1.67 0.55
N GLY A 36 -35.42 2.38 1.23
CA GLY A 36 -35.87 2.01 2.57
C GLY A 36 -35.22 2.81 3.71
N ARG A 37 -35.17 2.21 4.91
CA ARG A 37 -34.78 2.89 6.16
C ARG A 37 -33.26 2.98 6.39
N GLY A 38 -32.45 2.25 5.64
CA GLY A 38 -31.00 2.18 5.81
C GLY A 38 -30.26 2.38 4.50
N CYS A 39 -29.01 2.80 4.61
CA CYS A 39 -28.07 2.95 3.51
C CYS A 39 -27.60 1.56 3.09
N ALA A 40 -28.38 0.93 2.21
CA ALA A 40 -28.13 -0.42 1.73
C ALA A 40 -28.44 -0.54 0.24
N SER A 41 -27.73 -1.45 -0.44
CA SER A 41 -27.95 -1.78 -1.85
C SER A 41 -27.70 -3.26 -2.10
N THR A 42 -28.56 -3.88 -2.91
CA THR A 42 -28.47 -5.31 -3.25
C THR A 42 -28.49 -5.47 -4.77
N THR A 43 -27.48 -6.14 -5.29
CA THR A 43 -27.37 -6.47 -6.72
C THR A 43 -27.75 -7.93 -6.95
N VAL A 44 -28.70 -8.16 -7.86
CA VAL A 44 -29.28 -9.48 -8.16
C VAL A 44 -28.98 -9.85 -9.62
N ALA A 45 -28.55 -11.10 -9.84
CA ALA A 45 -28.34 -11.70 -11.15
C ALA A 45 -29.66 -12.04 -11.85
N LYS A 46 -29.57 -12.30 -13.16
CA LYS A 46 -30.65 -12.95 -13.91
C LYS A 46 -31.00 -14.27 -13.22
N ASN A 47 -32.30 -14.49 -12.95
CA ASN A 47 -32.87 -15.61 -12.17
C ASN A 47 -32.96 -15.39 -10.65
N GLY A 48 -32.75 -14.16 -10.13
CA GLY A 48 -33.05 -13.83 -8.74
C GLY A 48 -31.94 -14.17 -7.73
N ALA A 49 -30.76 -14.62 -8.19
CA ALA A 49 -29.63 -14.90 -7.31
C ALA A 49 -28.92 -13.60 -6.89
N VAL A 50 -28.72 -13.37 -5.60
CA VAL A 50 -27.98 -12.18 -5.10
C VAL A 50 -26.49 -12.33 -5.40
N ILE A 51 -25.90 -11.34 -6.08
CA ILE A 51 -24.46 -11.29 -6.39
C ILE A 51 -23.69 -10.61 -5.25
N SER A 52 -24.24 -9.51 -4.75
CA SER A 52 -23.68 -8.74 -3.65
C SER A 52 -24.75 -7.95 -2.91
N SER A 53 -24.60 -7.84 -1.60
CA SER A 53 -25.36 -6.93 -0.75
C SER A 53 -24.37 -6.06 0.03
N VAL A 54 -24.64 -4.76 0.11
CA VAL A 54 -23.88 -3.82 0.94
C VAL A 54 -24.83 -3.10 1.88
N ILE A 55 -24.43 -2.99 3.14
CA ILE A 55 -25.10 -2.20 4.16
C ILE A 55 -24.04 -1.32 4.82
N VAL A 56 -24.36 -0.03 4.97
CA VAL A 56 -23.50 0.93 5.64
C VAL A 56 -23.97 1.09 7.08
N VAL A 57 -23.06 0.85 8.01
CA VAL A 57 -23.27 0.99 9.45
C VAL A 57 -22.18 1.90 10.03
N THR A 58 -22.45 2.46 11.20
CA THR A 58 -21.42 3.02 12.06
C THR A 58 -21.26 2.13 13.28
N ASP A 59 -20.03 2.04 13.80
CA ASP A 59 -19.75 1.36 15.07
C ASP A 59 -18.50 1.97 15.72
N THR A 60 -18.20 1.62 16.96
CA THR A 60 -16.95 2.02 17.61
C THR A 60 -15.82 1.10 17.15
N LEU A 61 -14.82 1.68 16.48
CA LEU A 61 -13.58 0.98 16.13
C LEU A 61 -12.56 1.17 17.26
N THR A 62 -12.09 0.09 17.85
CA THR A 62 -11.00 0.11 18.83
C THR A 62 -9.74 -0.53 18.24
N PHE A 63 -8.61 0.15 18.30
CA PHE A 63 -7.31 -0.38 17.89
C PHE A 63 -6.25 -0.18 18.98
N SER A 64 -5.18 -0.97 18.90
CA SER A 64 -4.18 -1.20 19.97
C SER A 64 -4.77 -1.93 21.20
N ARG A 65 -4.11 -3.02 21.62
CA ARG A 65 -4.52 -3.78 22.82
C ARG A 65 -3.91 -3.23 24.11
N SER A 66 -2.74 -2.61 24.02
CA SER A 66 -1.99 -2.07 25.15
C SER A 66 -2.44 -0.66 25.53
N THR A 67 -2.80 0.14 24.52
CA THR A 67 -3.28 1.52 24.67
C THR A 67 -4.50 1.72 23.78
N PRO A 68 -5.70 1.29 24.23
CA PRO A 68 -6.89 1.32 23.39
C PRO A 68 -7.20 2.73 22.91
N THR A 69 -7.13 2.92 21.60
CA THR A 69 -7.62 4.14 20.95
C THR A 69 -8.96 3.79 20.29
N THR A 70 -9.98 4.58 20.59
CA THR A 70 -11.33 4.40 20.09
C THR A 70 -11.68 5.47 19.08
N VAL A 71 -12.34 5.07 18.00
CA VAL A 71 -12.96 5.94 17.01
C VAL A 71 -14.44 5.63 17.01
N ASP A 72 -15.23 6.52 17.58
CA ASP A 72 -16.67 6.38 17.63
C ASP A 72 -17.31 6.72 16.28
N ASN A 73 -18.45 6.08 16.01
CA ASN A 73 -19.20 6.24 14.78
C ASN A 73 -18.32 6.02 13.53
N PHE A 74 -17.38 5.08 13.59
CA PHE A 74 -16.57 4.69 12.46
C PHE A 74 -17.46 4.02 11.42
N ARG A 75 -17.47 4.57 10.21
CA ARG A 75 -18.31 4.06 9.11
C ARG A 75 -17.70 2.79 8.53
N ALA A 76 -18.47 1.72 8.51
CA ALA A 76 -18.10 0.46 7.90
C ALA A 76 -19.11 0.06 6.82
N ASN A 77 -18.58 -0.46 5.72
CA ASN A 77 -19.38 -1.07 4.66
C ASN A 77 -19.40 -2.58 4.90
N CYS A 78 -20.49 -3.10 5.45
CA CYS A 78 -20.73 -4.53 5.58
C CYS A 78 -21.15 -5.08 4.22
N MET A 79 -20.27 -5.86 3.61
CA MET A 79 -20.51 -6.45 2.30
C MET A 79 -20.69 -7.96 2.42
N GLU A 80 -21.80 -8.47 1.89
CA GLU A 80 -21.98 -9.87 1.58
C GLU A 80 -21.70 -10.05 0.09
N MET A 81 -20.61 -10.72 -0.24
CA MET A 81 -20.26 -11.04 -1.62
C MET A 81 -20.02 -12.54 -1.74
N GLY A 82 -20.37 -13.12 -2.88
CA GLY A 82 -20.00 -14.51 -3.23
C GLY A 82 -18.50 -14.74 -3.44
N GLY A 83 -17.65 -13.74 -3.12
CA GLY A 83 -16.20 -13.73 -3.33
C GLY A 83 -15.44 -13.48 -2.03
N ARG A 84 -14.30 -14.18 -1.86
CA ARG A 84 -13.45 -14.09 -0.68
C ARG A 84 -12.57 -12.84 -0.73
N THR A 85 -12.41 -12.15 0.39
CA THR A 85 -11.23 -11.30 0.63
C THR A 85 -9.97 -12.16 0.48
N ALA A 86 -8.89 -11.57 -0.05
CA ALA A 86 -7.64 -12.29 -0.24
C ALA A 86 -7.10 -12.80 1.12
N GLY A 87 -6.88 -14.12 1.23
CA GLY A 87 -6.28 -14.73 2.42
C GLY A 87 -7.25 -14.99 3.58
N ARG A 88 -6.84 -14.56 4.79
CA ARG A 88 -7.53 -14.80 6.09
C ARG A 88 -8.13 -13.52 6.69
N SER A 89 -8.22 -12.42 5.93
CA SER A 89 -8.77 -11.15 6.43
C SER A 89 -10.31 -11.18 6.42
N SER A 90 -10.93 -10.52 7.39
CA SER A 90 -12.39 -10.34 7.45
C SER A 90 -12.87 -9.04 6.77
N GLY A 91 -11.96 -8.23 6.19
CA GLY A 91 -12.29 -6.94 5.59
C GLY A 91 -11.07 -6.18 5.06
N LEU A 92 -11.32 -4.95 4.61
CA LEU A 92 -10.31 -3.97 4.18
C LEU A 92 -10.42 -2.74 5.06
N LEU A 93 -9.27 -2.17 5.44
CA LEU A 93 -9.21 -0.92 6.20
C LEU A 93 -8.87 0.22 5.25
N ASP A 94 -9.72 1.26 5.23
CA ASP A 94 -9.50 2.43 4.38
C ASP A 94 -8.56 3.43 5.07
N LEU A 95 -7.40 3.64 4.45
CA LEU A 95 -6.40 4.61 4.88
C LEU A 95 -6.36 5.85 3.96
N GLY A 96 -7.35 6.02 3.06
CA GLY A 96 -7.44 7.15 2.15
C GLY A 96 -7.58 8.51 2.86
N ARG A 97 -7.89 9.54 2.06
CA ARG A 97 -8.04 10.93 2.54
C ARG A 97 -9.50 11.39 2.55
N ASP A 98 -10.46 10.48 2.39
CA ASP A 98 -11.87 10.86 2.46
C ASP A 98 -12.33 11.09 3.90
N SER A 99 -13.41 11.85 4.07
CA SER A 99 -13.95 12.24 5.37
C SER A 99 -14.35 11.10 6.30
N HIS A 100 -14.45 9.86 5.80
CA HIS A 100 -14.81 8.67 6.57
C HIS A 100 -13.66 7.66 6.69
N SER A 101 -12.52 7.92 6.07
CA SER A 101 -11.31 7.12 6.21
C SER A 101 -10.82 7.10 7.66
N LEU A 102 -10.07 6.06 8.04
CA LEU A 102 -9.53 5.98 9.39
C LEU A 102 -8.64 7.18 9.75
N PRO A 103 -7.69 7.63 8.90
CA PRO A 103 -6.85 8.78 9.21
C PRO A 103 -7.63 10.08 9.44
N SER A 104 -8.75 10.29 8.72
CA SER A 104 -9.58 11.48 8.88
C SER A 104 -10.49 11.44 10.10
N ARG A 105 -10.75 10.25 10.66
CA ARG A 105 -11.66 10.05 11.80
C ARG A 105 -10.94 9.82 13.12
N ALA A 106 -9.69 9.39 13.08
CA ALA A 106 -8.90 9.15 14.27
C ALA A 106 -8.53 10.47 14.98
N PRO A 107 -8.36 10.46 16.32
CA PRO A 107 -7.80 11.58 17.04
C PRO A 107 -6.45 12.00 16.43
N SER A 108 -6.28 13.28 16.17
CA SER A 108 -5.05 13.82 15.60
C SER A 108 -4.65 15.12 16.27
N SER A 109 -3.35 15.40 16.28
CA SER A 109 -2.76 16.66 16.71
C SER A 109 -1.64 17.07 15.75
N PRO A 110 -1.21 18.35 15.76
CA PRO A 110 -0.11 18.83 14.92
C PRO A 110 1.22 18.09 15.12
N ASP A 111 1.41 17.44 16.28
CA ASP A 111 2.64 16.71 16.62
C ASP A 111 2.55 15.21 16.34
N THR A 112 1.48 14.76 15.67
CA THR A 112 1.21 13.34 15.38
C THR A 112 1.06 13.09 13.89
N ALA A 113 1.57 11.96 13.43
CA ALA A 113 1.23 11.44 12.12
C ALA A 113 -0.23 10.98 12.13
N ALA A 114 -0.95 11.23 11.03
CA ALA A 114 -2.30 10.68 10.87
C ALA A 114 -2.24 9.14 10.94
N PHE A 115 -1.24 8.55 10.29
CA PHE A 115 -0.85 7.16 10.45
C PHE A 115 0.60 6.93 10.01
N SER A 116 1.18 5.83 10.47
CA SER A 116 2.41 5.28 9.90
C SER A 116 2.34 3.76 9.85
N TYR A 117 3.07 3.15 8.93
CA TYR A 117 3.18 1.69 8.88
C TYR A 117 4.59 1.27 8.51
N CYS A 118 4.92 0.03 8.87
CA CYS A 118 6.07 -0.67 8.31
C CYS A 118 5.64 -2.05 7.86
N LEU A 119 5.97 -2.39 6.61
CA LEU A 119 5.64 -3.68 6.00
C LEU A 119 6.79 -4.68 6.21
N PRO A 120 6.54 -5.82 6.86
CA PRO A 120 7.58 -6.81 7.11
C PRO A 120 7.96 -7.52 5.81
N THR A 121 9.23 -7.90 5.69
CA THR A 121 9.71 -8.63 4.50
C THR A 121 9.36 -10.11 4.53
N PHE A 122 9.51 -10.75 5.70
CA PHE A 122 9.18 -12.16 5.87
C PHE A 122 7.81 -12.35 6.52
N ARG A 123 7.15 -13.46 6.21
CA ARG A 123 5.83 -13.79 6.80
C ARG A 123 5.88 -14.03 8.30
N ALA A 124 7.05 -14.43 8.81
CA ALA A 124 7.27 -14.68 10.23
C ALA A 124 7.48 -13.37 11.02
N ASP A 125 7.92 -12.31 10.35
CA ASP A 125 8.17 -11.02 10.96
C ASP A 125 6.85 -10.28 11.21
N ARG A 126 6.92 -9.28 12.08
CA ARG A 126 5.80 -8.42 12.40
C ARG A 126 6.10 -7.05 11.85
N GLY A 127 5.14 -6.49 11.12
CA GLY A 127 5.10 -5.05 10.88
C GLY A 127 4.18 -4.37 11.88
N PHE A 128 3.90 -3.10 11.62
CA PHE A 128 2.92 -2.34 12.39
C PHE A 128 2.12 -1.41 11.49
N LEU A 129 0.96 -1.02 12.01
CA LEU A 129 0.18 0.15 11.60
C LEU A 129 -0.08 0.94 12.88
N SER A 130 0.28 2.20 12.87
CA SER A 130 0.07 3.14 13.96
C SER A 130 -0.81 4.28 13.48
N ILE A 131 -1.71 4.77 14.34
CA ILE A 131 -2.66 5.82 14.03
C ILE A 131 -2.52 6.89 15.11
N GLY A 132 -2.33 8.16 14.70
CA GLY A 132 -2.15 9.26 15.66
C GLY A 132 -0.87 9.14 16.51
N ALA A 133 0.15 8.41 16.05
CA ALA A 133 1.40 8.31 16.80
C ALA A 133 2.22 9.61 16.69
N PRO A 134 3.04 9.93 17.71
CA PRO A 134 3.95 11.06 17.64
C PRO A 134 4.82 11.00 16.38
N LEU A 135 5.02 12.16 15.76
CA LEU A 135 5.96 12.27 14.64
C LEU A 135 7.37 11.82 15.09
N PRO A 136 8.17 11.26 14.17
CA PRO A 136 9.57 10.95 14.44
C PRO A 136 10.31 12.11 15.11
N GLY A 137 10.75 11.90 16.35
CA GLY A 137 11.43 12.94 17.13
C GLY A 137 12.85 13.28 16.66
N PRO A 138 13.48 14.31 17.27
CA PRO A 138 14.84 14.73 16.95
C PRO A 138 15.83 13.57 17.05
N GLY A 139 16.71 13.43 16.05
CA GLY A 139 17.70 12.34 15.98
C GLY A 139 17.26 11.11 15.20
N ARG A 140 15.99 11.02 14.78
CA ARG A 140 15.57 10.02 13.79
C ARG A 140 15.96 10.49 12.38
N LYS A 141 16.64 9.62 11.62
CA LYS A 141 16.94 9.87 10.20
C LYS A 141 15.65 9.70 9.40
N VAL A 142 14.95 10.81 9.17
CA VAL A 142 13.71 10.83 8.40
C VAL A 142 13.88 11.68 7.15
N SER A 143 13.39 11.17 6.04
CA SER A 143 13.40 11.82 4.73
C SER A 143 11.97 12.21 4.40
N TYR A 144 11.64 13.50 4.44
CA TYR A 144 10.29 14.01 4.21
C TYR A 144 10.14 14.60 2.82
N THR A 145 9.04 14.27 2.15
CA THR A 145 8.64 14.88 0.88
C THR A 145 7.17 15.31 0.95
N PRO A 146 6.77 16.42 0.30
CA PRO A 146 5.39 16.86 0.39
C PRO A 146 4.47 15.92 -0.39
N LEU A 147 3.28 15.72 0.15
CA LEU A 147 2.17 15.07 -0.51
C LEU A 147 1.70 15.94 -1.69
N ARG A 148 1.11 15.28 -2.69
CA ARG A 148 0.50 15.92 -3.85
C ARG A 148 -0.97 15.48 -3.92
N SER A 149 -1.79 16.35 -4.51
CA SER A 149 -3.20 16.06 -4.78
C SER A 149 -3.37 15.74 -6.26
N ASN A 150 -4.15 14.70 -6.55
CA ASN A 150 -4.52 14.34 -7.91
C ASN A 150 -6.03 14.44 -8.06
N ALA A 151 -6.53 15.25 -8.99
CA ALA A 151 -7.96 15.49 -9.15
C ALA A 151 -8.75 14.23 -9.57
N ALA A 152 -8.14 13.29 -10.28
CA ALA A 152 -8.78 12.03 -10.67
C ALA A 152 -8.80 11.01 -9.52
N LEU A 153 -7.88 11.13 -8.55
CA LEU A 153 -7.76 10.25 -7.40
C LEU A 153 -7.58 11.07 -6.10
N PRO A 154 -8.57 11.89 -5.71
CA PRO A 154 -8.43 12.89 -4.65
C PRO A 154 -8.17 12.29 -3.27
N ASN A 155 -8.61 11.05 -3.04
CA ASN A 155 -8.47 10.36 -1.75
C ASN A 155 -7.18 9.53 -1.64
N SER A 156 -6.32 9.57 -2.66
CA SER A 156 -5.05 8.82 -2.70
C SER A 156 -3.85 9.70 -2.33
N TYR A 157 -2.75 9.05 -1.91
CA TYR A 157 -1.51 9.74 -1.56
C TYR A 157 -0.54 9.73 -2.73
N PHE A 158 -0.15 10.92 -3.16
CA PHE A 158 0.82 11.11 -4.22
C PHE A 158 2.06 11.83 -3.70
N VAL A 159 3.20 11.54 -4.32
CA VAL A 159 4.47 12.24 -4.13
C VAL A 159 5.08 12.55 -5.49
N ARG A 160 5.88 13.61 -5.61
CA ARG A 160 6.57 13.90 -6.86
C ARG A 160 7.90 13.14 -6.92
N LEU A 161 7.92 12.07 -7.72
CA LEU A 161 9.16 11.34 -8.03
C LEU A 161 9.91 12.10 -9.14
N ALA A 162 11.12 12.57 -8.85
CA ALA A 162 11.94 13.33 -9.80
C ALA A 162 12.82 12.43 -10.67
N GLY A 163 13.33 11.34 -10.10
CA GLY A 163 14.18 10.43 -10.83
C GLY A 163 14.54 9.17 -10.05
N LEU A 164 15.19 8.25 -10.76
CA LEU A 164 15.76 7.02 -10.21
C LEU A 164 17.27 7.01 -10.47
N SER A 165 18.04 6.48 -9.53
CA SER A 165 19.44 6.13 -9.76
C SER A 165 19.68 4.66 -9.48
N LEU A 166 20.69 4.08 -10.15
CA LEU A 166 21.08 2.70 -10.01
C LEU A 166 22.55 2.58 -9.60
N GLY A 167 22.80 2.25 -8.34
CA GLY A 167 24.13 2.24 -7.76
C GLY A 167 24.81 3.62 -7.84
N THR A 168 26.14 3.61 -7.85
CA THR A 168 26.95 4.83 -7.98
C THR A 168 27.46 4.99 -9.42
N GLY A 169 27.59 6.23 -9.89
CA GLY A 169 28.23 6.56 -11.17
C GLY A 169 27.38 6.37 -12.43
N ARG A 170 26.10 5.99 -12.32
CA ARG A 170 25.19 5.95 -13.47
C ARG A 170 24.42 7.26 -13.65
N PRO A 171 24.04 7.60 -14.90
CA PRO A 171 23.13 8.72 -15.14
C PRO A 171 21.79 8.51 -14.43
N VAL A 172 21.31 9.57 -13.78
CA VAL A 172 19.96 9.61 -13.20
C VAL A 172 18.94 9.42 -14.32
N ILE A 173 17.97 8.53 -14.08
CA ILE A 173 16.85 8.27 -14.97
C ILE A 173 15.73 9.25 -14.60
N PRO A 174 15.40 10.23 -15.45
CA PRO A 174 14.34 11.18 -15.14
C PRO A 174 12.98 10.50 -15.18
N VAL A 175 12.09 10.94 -14.31
CA VAL A 175 10.68 10.57 -14.35
C VAL A 175 9.90 11.69 -15.05
N PRO A 176 9.05 11.37 -16.05
CA PRO A 176 8.22 12.36 -16.73
C PRO A 176 7.36 13.18 -15.76
N ALA A 177 6.89 14.34 -16.23
CA ALA A 177 6.01 15.19 -15.44
C ALA A 177 4.74 14.43 -14.99
N GLY A 178 4.48 14.48 -13.69
CA GLY A 178 3.36 13.81 -13.02
C GLY A 178 3.77 13.35 -11.62
N ASP A 179 2.85 12.72 -10.90
CA ASP A 179 3.09 12.27 -9.53
C ASP A 179 3.10 10.74 -9.42
N ALA A 180 3.78 10.24 -8.41
CA ALA A 180 3.86 8.83 -8.05
C ALA A 180 2.81 8.50 -6.99
N LEU A 181 1.95 7.51 -7.27
CA LEU A 181 1.00 6.98 -6.32
C LEU A 181 1.69 6.08 -5.29
N MET A 182 1.50 6.34 -4.00
CA MET A 182 1.90 5.42 -2.93
C MET A 182 0.85 4.33 -2.78
N ALA A 183 1.13 3.11 -3.23
CA ALA A 183 0.13 2.05 -3.34
C ALA A 183 0.35 0.91 -2.33
N LEU A 184 -0.67 0.67 -1.49
CA LEU A 184 -0.71 -0.47 -0.55
C LEU A 184 -1.39 -1.72 -1.11
N ARG A 185 -2.01 -1.62 -2.30
CA ARG A 185 -2.69 -2.73 -2.98
C ARG A 185 -1.93 -3.27 -4.19
N THR A 186 -0.69 -2.82 -4.38
CA THR A 186 0.15 -3.17 -5.52
C THR A 186 1.51 -3.60 -4.99
N THR A 187 1.96 -4.80 -5.35
CA THR A 187 3.23 -5.32 -4.84
C THR A 187 4.44 -4.62 -5.46
N PHE A 188 4.44 -4.47 -6.79
CA PHE A 188 5.60 -4.01 -7.56
C PHE A 188 5.53 -2.52 -7.86
N THR A 189 6.67 -1.93 -8.17
CA THR A 189 6.74 -0.53 -8.61
C THR A 189 6.49 -0.47 -10.12
N TYR A 190 5.58 0.41 -10.54
CA TYR A 190 5.26 0.61 -11.95
C TYR A 190 5.69 1.98 -12.42
N LEU A 191 6.31 2.01 -13.59
CA LEU A 191 6.86 3.20 -14.21
C LEU A 191 6.29 3.37 -15.62
N MET A 192 6.32 4.60 -16.12
CA MET A 192 6.12 4.88 -17.54
C MET A 192 7.06 4.02 -18.41
N PRO A 193 6.62 3.58 -19.60
CA PRO A 193 7.39 2.68 -20.46
C PRO A 193 8.84 3.13 -20.71
N GLU A 194 9.06 4.42 -20.96
CA GLU A 194 10.38 5.00 -21.25
C GLU A 194 11.28 4.99 -20.00
N THR A 195 10.73 5.38 -18.85
CA THR A 195 11.45 5.34 -17.55
C THR A 195 11.81 3.90 -17.19
N TYR A 196 10.89 2.96 -17.35
CA TYR A 196 11.14 1.55 -17.11
C TYR A 196 12.21 0.99 -18.05
N ALA A 197 12.13 1.30 -19.35
CA ALA A 197 13.10 0.83 -20.33
C ALA A 197 14.52 1.31 -20.00
N ALA A 198 14.67 2.57 -19.56
CA ALA A 198 15.94 3.12 -19.12
C ALA A 198 16.49 2.41 -17.87
N LEU A 199 15.66 2.24 -16.83
CA LEU A 199 16.03 1.49 -15.61
C LEU A 199 16.44 0.05 -15.95
N ARG A 200 15.62 -0.64 -16.74
CA ARG A 200 15.85 -2.02 -17.18
C ARG A 200 17.16 -2.14 -17.95
N GLY A 201 17.45 -1.20 -18.85
CA GLY A 201 18.70 -1.18 -19.62
C GLY A 201 19.92 -1.08 -18.71
N GLN A 202 19.96 -0.07 -17.84
CA GLN A 202 21.08 0.12 -16.90
C GLN A 202 21.22 -1.08 -15.94
N PHE A 203 20.11 -1.66 -15.48
CA PHE A 203 20.11 -2.83 -14.60
C PHE A 203 20.71 -4.05 -15.30
N LYS A 204 20.31 -4.31 -16.55
CA LYS A 204 20.85 -5.42 -17.33
C LYS A 204 22.36 -5.33 -17.55
N GLU A 205 22.88 -4.12 -17.80
CA GLU A 205 24.32 -3.90 -17.94
C GLU A 205 25.09 -4.24 -16.65
N GLN A 206 24.58 -3.84 -15.49
CA GLN A 206 25.25 -4.09 -14.19
C GLN A 206 25.09 -5.52 -13.69
N MET A 207 24.13 -6.25 -14.23
CA MET A 207 23.81 -7.63 -13.84
C MET A 207 24.29 -8.66 -14.88
N ALA A 208 25.10 -8.23 -15.86
CA ALA A 208 25.53 -9.06 -16.99
C ALA A 208 26.32 -10.32 -16.58
N GLN A 209 26.95 -10.31 -15.40
CA GLN A 209 27.64 -11.47 -14.82
C GLN A 209 26.70 -12.60 -14.37
N TYR A 210 25.40 -12.32 -14.18
CA TYR A 210 24.46 -13.29 -13.65
C TYR A 210 23.70 -14.01 -14.78
N PRO A 211 23.47 -15.34 -14.65
CA PRO A 211 22.66 -16.08 -15.60
C PRO A 211 21.23 -15.53 -15.66
N VAL A 212 20.72 -15.28 -16.86
CA VAL A 212 19.33 -14.86 -17.06
C VAL A 212 18.37 -16.01 -16.72
N ALA A 213 17.25 -15.69 -16.08
CA ALA A 213 16.17 -16.62 -15.79
C ALA A 213 14.89 -16.27 -16.57
N PRO A 214 13.94 -17.22 -16.73
CA PRO A 214 12.63 -16.92 -17.28
C PRO A 214 11.89 -15.82 -16.51
N PRO A 215 10.99 -15.07 -17.18
CA PRO A 215 10.18 -14.03 -16.54
C PRO A 215 9.22 -14.60 -15.49
N MET A 216 8.91 -13.82 -14.46
CA MET A 216 7.92 -14.17 -13.43
C MET A 216 6.71 -13.25 -13.55
N GLY A 217 5.65 -13.75 -14.22
CA GLY A 217 4.44 -12.97 -14.46
C GLY A 217 4.73 -11.72 -15.31
N PHE A 218 4.55 -10.54 -14.72
CA PHE A 218 4.81 -9.25 -15.38
C PHE A 218 6.26 -8.76 -15.24
N LEU A 219 7.11 -9.48 -14.50
CA LEU A 219 8.51 -9.12 -14.31
C LEU A 219 9.37 -9.76 -15.39
N ASP A 220 10.01 -8.94 -16.23
CA ASP A 220 10.68 -9.37 -17.46
C ASP A 220 12.22 -9.43 -17.38
N THR A 221 12.78 -9.08 -16.22
CA THR A 221 14.22 -8.92 -16.00
C THR A 221 14.64 -9.75 -14.79
N CYS A 222 14.97 -11.01 -15.05
CA CYS A 222 15.15 -12.05 -14.04
C CYS A 222 16.51 -12.74 -14.19
N TYR A 223 17.05 -13.19 -13.05
CA TYR A 223 18.35 -13.82 -12.94
C TYR A 223 18.25 -15.05 -12.04
N ASN A 224 19.07 -16.06 -12.34
CA ASN A 224 19.21 -17.25 -11.53
C ASN A 224 20.44 -17.11 -10.62
N PHE A 225 20.20 -17.01 -9.30
CA PHE A 225 21.27 -16.91 -8.32
C PHE A 225 21.62 -18.25 -7.64
N THR A 226 21.02 -19.35 -8.11
CA THR A 226 21.21 -20.68 -7.52
C THR A 226 22.67 -21.12 -7.60
N GLY A 227 23.21 -21.56 -6.46
CA GLY A 227 24.60 -22.04 -6.36
C GLY A 227 25.65 -20.94 -6.26
N LEU A 228 25.26 -19.67 -6.32
CA LEU A 228 26.17 -18.56 -6.02
C LEU A 228 26.43 -18.46 -4.52
N ARG A 229 27.60 -17.93 -4.16
CA ARG A 229 27.99 -17.67 -2.75
C ARG A 229 27.86 -16.21 -2.35
N LYS A 230 27.80 -15.32 -3.34
CA LYS A 230 27.68 -13.88 -3.17
C LYS A 230 26.88 -13.31 -4.34
N ILE A 231 26.02 -12.34 -4.05
CA ILE A 231 25.27 -11.58 -5.03
C ILE A 231 25.53 -10.10 -4.72
N ASP A 232 25.95 -9.36 -5.74
CA ASP A 232 26.16 -7.92 -5.72
C ASP A 232 25.14 -7.32 -6.69
N VAL A 233 24.07 -6.75 -6.13
CA VAL A 233 23.01 -6.08 -6.90
C VAL A 233 23.07 -4.59 -6.62
N PRO A 234 23.13 -3.72 -7.64
CA PRO A 234 23.16 -2.28 -7.42
C PRO A 234 21.83 -1.78 -6.84
N PRO A 235 21.84 -1.00 -5.74
CA PRO A 235 20.60 -0.49 -5.16
C PRO A 235 19.91 0.48 -6.10
N VAL A 236 18.58 0.48 -6.09
CA VAL A 236 17.77 1.51 -6.76
C VAL A 236 17.43 2.58 -5.74
N THR A 237 17.71 3.84 -6.05
CA THR A 237 17.26 4.97 -5.21
C THR A 237 16.17 5.74 -5.92
N LEU A 238 15.04 5.92 -5.26
CA LEU A 238 13.95 6.81 -5.66
C LEU A 238 14.25 8.20 -5.09
N THR A 239 14.37 9.21 -5.95
CA THR A 239 14.61 10.61 -5.52
C THR A 239 13.38 11.45 -5.79
N PHE A 240 12.88 12.13 -4.76
CA PHE A 240 11.74 13.02 -4.83
C PHE A 240 12.19 14.46 -5.15
N ASP A 241 11.27 15.30 -5.64
CA ASP A 241 11.59 16.68 -6.02
C ASP A 241 12.08 17.58 -4.88
N SER A 242 11.72 17.22 -3.64
CA SER A 242 12.20 17.85 -2.41
C SER A 242 13.66 17.53 -2.07
N GLY A 243 14.30 16.59 -2.79
CA GLY A 243 15.61 16.04 -2.46
C GLY A 243 15.57 14.88 -1.46
N ALA A 244 14.40 14.58 -0.89
CA ALA A 244 14.18 13.35 -0.15
C ALA A 244 14.44 12.12 -1.03
N SER A 245 14.94 11.04 -0.43
CA SER A 245 15.16 9.79 -1.14
C SER A 245 14.69 8.57 -0.34
N LEU A 246 14.42 7.50 -1.09
CA LEU A 246 14.17 6.15 -0.61
C LEU A 246 15.10 5.19 -1.37
N GLU A 247 16.13 4.70 -0.68
CA GLU A 247 17.06 3.71 -1.21
C GLU A 247 16.51 2.30 -0.99
N LEU A 248 16.45 1.51 -2.05
CA LEU A 248 15.90 0.16 -2.05
C LEU A 248 17.04 -0.86 -2.06
N GLY A 249 17.13 -1.62 -0.98
CA GLY A 249 17.95 -2.81 -0.90
C GLY A 249 17.41 -3.94 -1.76
N ILE A 250 18.21 -5.01 -1.89
CA ILE A 250 17.91 -6.15 -2.77
C ILE A 250 16.50 -6.73 -2.57
N ARG A 251 15.99 -6.77 -1.34
CA ARG A 251 14.66 -7.33 -1.04
C ARG A 251 13.51 -6.39 -1.40
N GLN A 252 13.75 -5.07 -1.42
CA GLN A 252 12.75 -4.06 -1.79
C GLN A 252 12.69 -3.81 -3.30
N MET A 253 13.80 -4.06 -4.02
CA MET A 253 13.87 -3.88 -5.48
C MET A 253 13.78 -5.17 -6.29
N MET A 254 13.97 -6.35 -5.67
CA MET A 254 13.86 -7.65 -6.36
C MET A 254 12.78 -8.55 -5.74
N TYR A 255 12.09 -9.28 -6.60
CA TYR A 255 11.13 -10.31 -6.22
C TYR A 255 11.72 -11.70 -6.48
N PHE A 256 11.92 -12.47 -5.41
CA PHE A 256 12.50 -13.82 -5.45
C PHE A 256 11.41 -14.89 -5.46
N GLU A 257 11.66 -15.98 -6.20
CA GLU A 257 10.79 -17.16 -6.22
C GLU A 257 10.64 -17.77 -4.83
N ASP A 258 11.75 -17.90 -4.09
CA ASP A 258 11.75 -18.12 -2.66
C ASP A 258 11.95 -16.76 -1.95
N ARG A 259 10.87 -16.24 -1.36
CA ARG A 259 10.87 -14.94 -0.67
C ARG A 259 11.86 -14.89 0.49
N ASP A 260 12.15 -16.02 1.11
CA ASP A 260 13.02 -16.09 2.27
C ASP A 260 14.49 -16.26 1.84
N TYR A 261 14.75 -16.72 0.61
CA TYR A 261 16.08 -17.10 0.12
C TYR A 261 16.52 -16.35 -1.16
N VAL A 262 17.39 -15.35 -1.00
CA VAL A 262 17.88 -14.49 -2.12
C VAL A 262 18.72 -15.22 -3.18
N PHE A 263 19.19 -16.44 -2.91
CA PHE A 263 19.94 -17.24 -3.87
C PHE A 263 19.03 -18.14 -4.74
N SER A 264 17.71 -17.92 -4.74
CA SER A 264 16.80 -18.49 -5.74
C SER A 264 16.85 -17.69 -7.05
N ALA A 265 16.01 -18.05 -8.03
CA ALA A 265 15.70 -17.12 -9.11
C ALA A 265 15.02 -15.87 -8.55
N GLY A 266 15.33 -14.69 -9.13
CA GLY A 266 14.72 -13.43 -8.74
C GLY A 266 14.69 -12.41 -9.87
N CYS A 267 13.71 -11.52 -9.83
CA CYS A 267 13.45 -10.52 -10.87
C CYS A 267 13.50 -9.10 -10.32
N LEU A 268 13.93 -8.14 -11.13
CA LEU A 268 13.72 -6.72 -10.85
C LEU A 268 12.21 -6.47 -10.67
N ALA A 269 11.82 -5.96 -9.50
CA ALA A 269 10.42 -5.75 -9.12
C ALA A 269 9.85 -4.41 -9.62
N PHE A 270 10.26 -4.05 -10.84
CA PHE A 270 9.79 -2.90 -11.58
C PHE A 270 9.20 -3.39 -12.89
N ALA A 271 8.14 -2.74 -13.35
CA ALA A 271 7.54 -3.05 -14.65
C ALA A 271 6.88 -1.81 -15.28
N ALA A 272 6.57 -1.90 -16.56
CA ALA A 272 5.71 -0.96 -17.26
C ALA A 272 4.38 -1.66 -17.62
N PRO A 273 3.31 -1.49 -16.82
CA PRO A 273 1.99 -2.01 -17.17
C PRO A 273 1.40 -1.21 -18.34
N ALA A 274 0.26 -1.66 -18.87
CA ALA A 274 -0.51 -0.87 -19.81
C ALA A 274 -0.98 0.45 -19.14
N TRP A 275 -0.28 1.55 -19.42
CA TRP A 275 -0.45 2.81 -18.71
C TRP A 275 -1.83 3.46 -18.91
N ALA A 276 -2.54 3.07 -19.98
CA ALA A 276 -3.90 3.54 -20.28
C ALA A 276 -4.94 3.24 -19.18
N VAL A 277 -4.61 2.37 -18.22
CA VAL A 277 -5.47 2.06 -17.05
C VAL A 277 -5.34 3.12 -15.94
N TYR A 278 -4.26 3.89 -15.92
CA TYR A 278 -4.07 4.95 -14.93
C TYR A 278 -4.60 6.29 -15.44
N PRO A 279 -5.23 7.11 -14.57
CA PRO A 279 -5.71 8.42 -14.96
C PRO A 279 -4.56 9.38 -15.26
N ALA A 280 -4.88 10.49 -15.91
CA ALA A 280 -3.91 11.54 -16.21
C ALA A 280 -3.23 12.07 -14.92
N GLY A 281 -1.95 12.41 -15.05
CA GLY A 281 -1.14 12.93 -13.95
C GLY A 281 -0.48 11.87 -13.07
N VAL A 282 -0.76 10.57 -13.27
CA VAL A 282 0.02 9.48 -12.65
C VAL A 282 1.23 9.17 -13.54
N ALA A 283 2.44 9.32 -12.99
CA ALA A 283 3.71 9.04 -13.67
C ALA A 283 4.42 7.78 -13.14
N ALA A 284 4.08 7.35 -11.92
CA ALA A 284 4.59 6.14 -11.32
C ALA A 284 3.61 5.58 -10.28
N VAL A 285 3.80 4.31 -9.91
CA VAL A 285 3.16 3.69 -8.75
C VAL A 285 4.25 3.04 -7.92
N ILE A 286 4.42 3.47 -6.67
CA ILE A 286 5.35 2.88 -5.71
C ILE A 286 4.61 1.78 -4.97
N GLY A 287 4.96 0.52 -5.26
CA GLY A 287 4.31 -0.64 -4.65
C GLY A 287 4.81 -0.95 -3.25
N THR A 288 4.15 -1.91 -2.58
CA THR A 288 4.46 -2.31 -1.20
C THR A 288 5.86 -2.89 -1.05
N LEU A 289 6.40 -3.58 -2.07
CA LEU A 289 7.73 -4.18 -1.97
C LEU A 289 8.82 -3.12 -1.80
N ALA A 290 8.71 -2.00 -2.52
CA ALA A 290 9.62 -0.87 -2.37
C ALA A 290 9.50 -0.16 -1.01
N GLN A 291 8.41 -0.41 -0.27
CA GLN A 291 8.13 0.19 1.04
C GLN A 291 8.42 -0.74 2.21
N GLU A 292 8.79 -2.01 1.95
CA GLU A 292 9.17 -2.96 3.01
C GLU A 292 10.33 -2.41 3.85
N THR A 293 10.37 -2.82 5.12
CA THR A 293 11.34 -2.41 6.16
C THR A 293 11.41 -0.91 6.47
N THR A 294 10.72 -0.07 5.69
CA THR A 294 10.65 1.38 5.87
C THR A 294 9.38 1.75 6.62
N GLU A 295 9.51 2.52 7.70
CA GLU A 295 8.34 3.20 8.26
C GLU A 295 7.96 4.36 7.33
N VAL A 296 6.77 4.28 6.76
CA VAL A 296 6.17 5.34 5.95
C VAL A 296 5.21 6.13 6.82
N VAL A 297 5.54 7.40 7.07
CA VAL A 297 4.86 8.29 8.02
C VAL A 297 4.01 9.30 7.27
N TYR A 298 2.70 9.28 7.43
CA TYR A 298 1.78 10.22 6.78
C TYR A 298 1.44 11.36 7.75
N ASP A 299 2.13 12.48 7.60
CA ASP A 299 1.84 13.73 8.29
C ASP A 299 0.88 14.56 7.44
N VAL A 300 -0.40 14.26 7.56
CA VAL A 300 -1.45 14.90 6.76
C VAL A 300 -1.70 16.34 7.20
N HIS A 301 -1.30 16.73 8.42
CA HIS A 301 -1.40 18.12 8.90
C HIS A 301 -0.38 19.02 8.20
N ALA A 302 0.84 18.52 7.98
CA ALA A 302 1.87 19.23 7.22
C ALA A 302 1.81 18.99 5.70
N ASP A 303 0.87 18.17 5.21
CA ASP A 303 0.85 17.65 3.84
C ASP A 303 2.20 17.02 3.46
N MET A 304 2.78 16.19 4.33
CA MET A 304 4.07 15.52 4.13
C MET A 304 3.97 14.00 4.29
N VAL A 305 4.86 13.28 3.62
CA VAL A 305 5.15 11.88 3.91
C VAL A 305 6.63 11.69 4.21
N GLY A 306 6.91 10.98 5.29
CA GLY A 306 8.25 10.68 5.78
C GLY A 306 8.64 9.23 5.55
N PHE A 307 9.91 8.99 5.24
CA PHE A 307 10.49 7.65 5.13
C PHE A 307 11.55 7.46 6.21
N VAL A 308 11.38 6.42 7.04
CA VAL A 308 12.38 6.02 8.05
C VAL A 308 12.85 4.59 7.76
N PRO A 309 14.10 4.39 7.34
CA PRO A 309 14.59 3.05 6.97
C PRO A 309 14.75 2.15 8.21
N ASP A 310 14.57 0.84 7.98
CA ASP A 310 14.85 -0.26 8.92
C ASP A 310 14.10 -0.19 10.27
N ARG A 311 12.77 -0.01 10.22
CA ARG A 311 11.94 0.24 11.41
C ARG A 311 10.83 -0.77 11.70
N CYS A 312 10.75 -1.89 11.00
CA CYS A 312 9.66 -2.85 11.19
C CYS A 312 9.63 -3.54 12.56
N GLU A 313 10.62 -3.29 13.43
CA GLU A 313 10.65 -3.79 14.80
C GLU A 313 10.56 -2.64 15.81
N GLN A 314 9.45 -2.58 16.55
CA GLN A 314 9.27 -1.88 17.82
C GLN A 314 8.34 -2.71 18.72
#